data_AF-A0A8T5AHD3-F1
#
_entry.id   AF-A0A8T5AHD3-F1
#
_cell.length_a   1.000
_cell.length_b   1.000
_cell.length_c   1.000
_cell.angle_alpha   90.00
_cell.angle_beta   90.00
_cell.angle_gamma   90.00
#
_symmetry.space_group_name_H-M   'P 1'
#
loop_
_entity.id
_entity.type
_entity.pdbx_description
1 polymer ?
#
loop_
_entity_poly.entity_id
_entity_poly.type
_entity_poly.pdbx_seq_one_letter_code
_entity_poly.pdbx_strand_id
1 'polypeptide(L)'
;MVGYLRHYWIRNGERRSENYNYRVSVFRSSVIEMITLKAPLYGLKPVHVDPRGTSSSQEHCFLMERYGLDKHTASAYLIALRYVQDGKTMNNYKTCKQPE
;
A
#
# COMPACT_ATOMS: atom_id res chain seq x y z
N MET A 1 -30.46 -12.32 17.58
CA MET A 1 -29.59 -13.23 16.80
C MET A 1 -28.36 -12.47 16.27
N VAL A 2 -27.35 -12.23 17.09
CA VAL A 2 -26.08 -11.55 16.67
C VAL A 2 -24.85 -12.46 16.88
N GLY A 3 -25.05 -13.62 17.51
CA GLY A 3 -23.98 -14.57 17.82
C GLY A 3 -23.55 -15.46 16.66
N TYR A 4 -24.43 -15.74 15.69
CA TYR A 4 -24.12 -16.68 14.60
C TYR A 4 -23.04 -16.14 13.66
N LEU A 5 -23.17 -14.88 13.19
CA LEU A 5 -22.16 -14.23 12.34
C LEU A 5 -20.82 -14.11 13.05
N ARG A 6 -20.82 -13.73 14.34
CA ARG A 6 -19.60 -13.68 15.16
C ARG A 6 -18.97 -15.07 15.31
N HIS A 7 -19.77 -16.10 15.56
CA HIS A 7 -19.28 -17.47 15.68
C HIS A 7 -18.77 -18.01 14.35
N TYR A 8 -19.45 -17.71 13.24
CA TYR A 8 -19.05 -18.10 11.89
C TYR A 8 -17.75 -17.40 11.48
N TRP A 9 -17.56 -16.12 11.83
CA TRP A 9 -16.29 -15.41 11.68
C TRP A 9 -15.17 -16.00 12.56
N ILE A 10 -15.48 -16.45 13.77
CA ILE A 10 -14.51 -17.13 14.65
C ILE A 10 -14.15 -18.53 14.13
N ARG A 11 -15.08 -19.21 13.44
CA ARG A 11 -14.92 -20.61 12.97
C ARG A 11 -14.39 -20.72 11.54
N ASN A 12 -14.75 -19.80 10.66
CA ASN A 12 -14.27 -19.70 9.27
C ASN A 12 -13.13 -18.71 9.10
N GLY A 13 -13.04 -17.69 9.96
CA GLY A 13 -11.86 -16.85 10.05
C GLY A 13 -10.80 -17.68 10.73
N GLU A 14 -9.87 -18.22 9.94
CA GLU A 14 -8.68 -18.87 10.45
C GLU A 14 -7.99 -17.91 11.44
N ARG A 15 -8.25 -18.06 12.75
CA ARG A 15 -7.24 -17.80 13.78
C ARG A 15 -6.13 -18.81 13.55
N ARG A 16 -5.40 -18.62 12.44
CA ARG A 16 -3.99 -18.98 12.37
C ARG A 16 -3.41 -18.42 13.67
N SER A 17 -2.68 -19.27 14.38
CA SER A 17 -2.11 -19.18 15.74
C SER A 17 -2.24 -17.86 16.53
N GLU A 18 -2.09 -17.94 17.86
CA GLU A 18 -2.02 -16.76 18.74
C GLU A 18 -1.05 -15.67 18.24
N ASN A 19 0.00 -16.06 17.49
CA ASN A 19 1.00 -15.17 16.91
C ASN A 19 0.69 -14.68 15.48
N TYR A 20 -0.55 -14.84 14.98
CA TYR A 20 -0.89 -14.45 13.62
C TYR A 20 -1.14 -12.95 13.50
N ASN A 21 -0.26 -12.30 12.74
CA ASN A 21 -0.36 -10.88 12.47
C ASN A 21 -1.42 -10.62 11.39
N TYR A 22 -2.68 -10.50 11.82
CA TYR A 22 -3.81 -10.18 10.95
C TYR A 22 -3.58 -8.95 10.07
N ARG A 23 -2.87 -7.94 10.56
CA ARG A 23 -2.58 -6.70 9.80
C ARG A 23 -1.71 -6.97 8.56
N VAL A 24 -0.77 -7.91 8.66
CA VAL A 24 0.11 -8.32 7.55
C VAL A 24 -0.63 -9.30 6.62
N SER A 25 -1.54 -10.09 7.15
CA SER A 25 -2.26 -11.13 6.38
C SER A 25 -3.30 -10.61 5.38
N VAL A 26 -3.77 -9.37 5.53
CA VAL A 26 -4.81 -8.77 4.67
C VAL A 26 -4.24 -8.32 3.32
N PHE A 27 -2.99 -7.84 3.30
CA PHE A 27 -2.24 -7.57 2.07
C PHE A 27 -1.35 -8.76 1.73
N ARG A 28 -1.96 -9.83 1.22
CA ARG A 28 -1.21 -11.00 0.74
C ARG A 28 -0.44 -10.66 -0.52
N SER A 29 0.74 -11.27 -0.72
CA SER A 29 1.50 -11.21 -1.97
C SER A 29 0.63 -11.53 -3.19
N SER A 30 -0.34 -12.44 -3.04
CA SER A 30 -1.30 -12.81 -4.09
C SER A 30 -2.15 -11.63 -4.60
N VAL A 31 -2.47 -10.64 -3.76
CA VAL A 31 -3.22 -9.44 -4.19
C VAL A 31 -2.35 -8.56 -5.06
N ILE A 32 -1.08 -8.38 -4.68
CA ILE A 32 -0.09 -7.60 -5.45
C ILE A 32 0.14 -8.27 -6.81
N GLU A 33 0.31 -9.59 -6.83
CA GLU A 33 0.45 -10.39 -8.06
C GLU A 33 -0.77 -10.24 -8.96
N MET A 34 -1.98 -10.36 -8.39
CA MET A 34 -3.22 -10.20 -9.15
C MET A 34 -3.33 -8.81 -9.80
N ILE A 35 -3.04 -7.75 -9.05
CA ILE A 35 -3.04 -6.37 -9.58
C ILE A 35 -2.01 -6.24 -10.69
N THR A 36 -0.81 -6.77 -10.49
CA THR A 36 0.28 -6.71 -11.47
C THR A 36 -0.08 -7.40 -12.78
N LEU A 37 -0.77 -8.55 -12.72
CA LEU A 37 -1.18 -9.31 -13.89
C LEU A 37 -2.43 -8.74 -14.58
N LYS A 38 -3.39 -8.19 -13.82
CA LYS A 38 -4.68 -7.74 -14.36
C LYS A 38 -4.68 -6.28 -14.81
N ALA A 39 -3.95 -5.39 -14.14
CA ALA A 39 -3.93 -3.97 -14.48
C ALA A 39 -3.48 -3.68 -15.93
N PRO A 40 -2.45 -4.35 -16.49
CA PRO A 40 -2.04 -4.13 -17.87
C PRO A 40 -3.10 -4.48 -18.91
N LEU A 41 -4.02 -5.40 -18.60
CA LEU A 41 -5.14 -5.77 -19.48
C LEU A 41 -6.09 -4.58 -19.74
N TYR A 42 -6.12 -3.63 -18.81
CA TYR A 42 -6.92 -2.40 -18.91
C TYR A 42 -6.08 -1.19 -19.30
N GLY A 43 -4.85 -1.39 -19.80
CA GLY A 43 -3.93 -0.31 -20.17
C GLY A 43 -3.34 0.44 -18.97
N LEU A 44 -3.51 -0.07 -17.75
CA LEU A 44 -2.93 0.52 -16.55
C LEU A 44 -1.53 -0.04 -16.32
N LYS A 45 -0.58 0.83 -15.98
CA LYS A 45 0.80 0.43 -15.68
C LYS A 45 1.01 0.36 -14.16
N PRO A 46 0.98 -0.85 -13.55
CA PRO A 46 1.25 -0.99 -12.12
C PRO A 46 2.71 -0.64 -11.82
N VAL A 47 2.92 0.12 -10.74
CA VAL A 47 4.24 0.44 -10.20
C VAL A 47 4.30 0.02 -8.75
N HIS A 48 5.42 -0.58 -8.36
CA HIS A 48 5.67 -0.99 -6.99
C HIS A 48 6.46 0.10 -6.26
N VAL A 49 5.98 0.48 -5.08
CA VAL A 49 6.57 1.52 -4.23
C VAL A 49 6.67 0.95 -2.82
N ASP A 50 7.74 1.27 -2.08
CA ASP A 50 7.87 0.85 -0.69
C ASP A 50 6.86 1.61 0.21
N PRO A 51 5.91 0.91 0.87
CA PRO A 51 4.94 1.53 1.76
C PRO A 51 5.50 1.88 3.16
N ARG A 52 6.77 1.58 3.46
CA ARG A 52 7.35 1.75 4.79
C ARG A 52 7.16 3.17 5.34
N GLY A 53 6.44 3.34 6.44
CA GLY A 53 6.28 4.63 7.11
C GLY A 53 5.14 5.52 6.58
N THR A 54 4.21 4.99 5.77
CA THR A 54 3.05 5.77 5.26
C THR A 54 1.96 6.04 6.29
N SER A 55 1.95 5.37 7.45
CA SER A 55 0.90 5.53 8.48
C SER A 55 1.43 5.98 9.85
N SER A 56 2.75 6.10 10.01
CA SER A 56 3.39 6.44 11.29
C SER A 56 4.47 7.52 11.14
N SER A 57 4.52 8.19 9.98
CA SER A 57 5.45 9.29 9.75
C SER A 57 4.89 10.61 10.26
N GLN A 58 5.77 11.52 10.64
CA GLN A 58 5.39 12.89 10.98
C GLN A 58 4.71 13.59 9.79
N GLU A 59 5.14 13.28 8.56
CA GLU A 59 4.50 13.78 7.34
C GLU A 59 3.05 13.32 7.21
N HIS A 60 2.75 12.07 7.61
CA HIS A 60 1.37 11.56 7.60
C HIS A 60 0.47 12.35 8.56
N CYS A 61 0.90 12.57 9.80
CA CYS A 61 0.15 13.39 10.76
C CYS A 61 -0.02 14.83 10.26
N PHE A 62 1.05 15.43 9.74
CA PHE A 62 1.02 16.79 9.18
C PHE A 62 0.04 16.91 8.02
N LEU A 63 -0.01 15.93 7.11
CA LEU A 63 -0.95 15.93 5.99
C LEU A 63 -2.40 15.84 6.47
N MET A 64 -2.68 15.05 7.49
CA MET A 64 -4.01 14.95 8.09
C MET A 64 -4.42 16.25 8.78
N GLU A 65 -3.54 16.86 9.58
CA GLU A 65 -3.86 18.09 10.31
C GLU A 65 -3.97 19.31 9.38
N ARG A 66 -3.04 19.45 8.44
CA ARG A 66 -2.97 20.65 7.58
C ARG A 66 -4.01 20.66 6.48
N TYR A 67 -4.26 19.50 5.86
CA TYR A 67 -5.16 19.38 4.72
C TYR A 67 -6.48 18.71 5.07
N GLY A 68 -6.69 18.31 6.34
CA GLY A 68 -7.91 17.63 6.77
C GLY A 68 -8.11 16.26 6.11
N LEU A 69 -7.04 15.61 5.65
CA LEU A 69 -7.12 14.36 4.90
C LEU A 69 -7.50 13.19 5.81
N ASP A 70 -8.35 12.29 5.32
CA ASP A 70 -8.57 11.00 5.98
C ASP A 70 -7.26 10.20 6.06
N LYS A 71 -7.14 9.36 7.10
CA LYS A 71 -5.98 8.52 7.36
C LYS A 71 -5.54 7.71 6.13
N HIS A 72 -6.49 7.12 5.41
CA HIS A 72 -6.19 6.32 4.23
C HIS A 72 -5.77 7.19 3.05
N THR A 73 -6.44 8.33 2.85
CA THR A 73 -6.10 9.29 1.80
C THR A 73 -4.70 9.86 2.00
N ALA A 74 -4.33 10.21 3.23
CA ALA A 74 -2.99 10.69 3.57
C ALA A 74 -1.91 9.62 3.29
N SER A 75 -2.17 8.34 3.62
CA SER A 75 -1.25 7.26 3.29
C SER A 75 -1.12 7.05 1.77
N ALA A 76 -2.22 7.10 1.02
CA ALA A 76 -2.21 6.98 -0.44
C ALA A 76 -1.45 8.13 -1.10
N TYR A 77 -1.63 9.36 -0.59
CA TYR A 77 -0.93 10.54 -1.07
C TYR A 77 0.59 10.43 -0.88
N LEU A 78 1.05 9.95 0.28
CA LEU A 78 2.48 9.72 0.52
C LEU A 78 3.08 8.68 -0.44
N ILE A 79 2.34 7.62 -0.78
CA ILE A 79 2.79 6.63 -1.76
C ILE A 79 2.94 7.28 -3.15
N ALA A 80 2.00 8.13 -3.56
CA ALA A 80 2.07 8.85 -4.82
C ALA A 80 3.25 9.84 -4.86
N LEU A 81 3.50 10.56 -3.76
CA LEU A 81 4.66 11.45 -3.65
C LEU A 81 5.98 10.69 -3.77
N ARG A 82 6.11 9.53 -3.12
CA ARG A 82 7.28 8.67 -3.25
C ARG A 82 7.50 8.21 -4.67
N TYR A 83 6.45 7.76 -5.35
CA TYR A 83 6.54 7.39 -6.76
C TYR A 83 7.12 8.53 -7.62
N VAL A 84 6.65 9.77 -7.40
CA VAL A 84 7.15 10.94 -8.13
C VAL A 84 8.61 11.24 -7.78
N GLN A 85 9.00 11.11 -6.52
CA GLN A 85 10.39 11.33 -6.08
C GLN A 85 11.34 10.26 -6.64
N ASP A 86 10.94 8.99 -6.60
CA ASP A 86 11.67 7.87 -7.19
C ASP A 86 11.76 8.02 -8.72
N GLY A 87 10.72 8.52 -9.38
CA GLY A 87 10.75 8.85 -10.80
C GLY A 87 11.77 9.97 -11.13
N LYS A 88 11.94 10.95 -10.24
CA LYS A 88 12.93 12.03 -10.41
C LYS A 88 14.36 11.55 -10.19
N THR A 89 14.61 10.76 -9.15
CA THR A 89 15.91 10.09 -8.98
C THR A 89 16.21 9.16 -10.16
N MET A 90 15.16 8.58 -10.76
CA MET A 90 15.29 7.75 -11.95
C MET A 90 15.73 8.52 -13.20
N ASN A 91 15.10 9.65 -13.48
CA ASN A 91 15.42 10.46 -14.64
C ASN A 91 16.81 11.09 -14.52
N ASN A 92 17.24 11.48 -13.32
CA ASN A 92 18.57 12.01 -13.06
C ASN A 92 19.69 10.98 -13.26
N TYR A 93 19.48 9.69 -12.94
CA TYR A 93 20.50 8.68 -13.28
C TYR A 93 20.55 8.37 -14.76
N LYS A 94 19.43 8.46 -15.50
CA LYS A 94 19.40 8.20 -16.95
C LYS A 94 20.18 9.27 -17.68
N THR A 95 20.01 10.54 -17.28
CA THR A 95 20.81 11.66 -17.81
C THR A 95 22.30 11.52 -17.51
N CYS A 96 22.69 10.87 -16.41
CA CYS A 96 24.09 10.64 -16.05
C CYS A 96 24.72 9.37 -16.67
N LYS A 97 23.93 8.51 -17.32
CA LYS A 97 24.36 7.19 -17.84
C LYS A 97 24.24 7.06 -19.35
N GLN A 98 23.96 8.14 -20.07
CA GLN A 98 24.10 8.17 -21.53
C GLN A 98 25.52 8.65 -21.86
N PRO A 99 26.50 7.75 -22.12
CA PRO A 99 27.63 8.14 -22.93
C PRO A 99 27.10 8.42 -24.35
N GLU A 100 27.47 9.58 -24.86
CA GLU A 100 27.42 9.92 -26.28
C GLU A 100 28.18 8.91 -27.17
#